data_AF-A0A1C5H406-F1
#
_entry.id   AF-A0A1C5H406-F1
#
_cell.length_a   1.000
_cell.length_b   1.000
_cell.length_c   1.000
_cell.angle_alpha   90.00
_cell.angle_beta   90.00
_cell.angle_gamma   90.00
#
_symmetry.space_group_name_H-M   'P 1'
#
loop_
_entity.id
_entity.type
_entity.pdbx_description
1 polymer ?
#
loop_
_entity_poly.entity_id
_entity_poly.type
_entity_poly.pdbx_seq_one_letter_code
_entity_poly.pdbx_strand_id
1 'polypeptide(L)'
;MPSRRSLRAPPLGDGLWSRRLLSLTLAVGVTAAVAAPLLRVTRFDVGGAACGLWLMIGAQQLARRWWPRRDARLTWRLRVAGRDAVEPGLVARRSLAGWADRVADLVWITPAWLTGLSLLPTDARWAEVARVALICGFAAWLGRAAYEEARFTGRLALTASGIRYGRRLYDWTNIDRVAPHKRDGRINGVRLRPVRWLSLEPAPVVGGRDTAVPEERLIAAIEHYRSRPEVLGMGLPVTAPEPAPAAGTEPTTAPTTGR
;
A
#
# COMPACT_ATOMS: atom_id res chain seq x y z
N MET A 1 25.71 14.69 1.65
CA MET A 1 25.57 14.49 3.11
C MET A 1 24.30 13.69 3.38
N PRO A 2 24.37 12.52 4.04
CA PRO A 2 23.19 11.74 4.38
C PRO A 2 22.43 12.43 5.52
N SER A 3 21.17 12.80 5.26
CA SER A 3 20.30 13.42 6.25
C SER A 3 20.06 12.45 7.42
N ARG A 4 20.49 12.86 8.62
CA ARG A 4 20.13 12.20 9.88
C ARG A 4 18.61 12.06 9.93
N ARG A 5 18.10 10.82 9.90
CA ARG A 5 16.71 10.51 10.24
C ARG A 5 16.50 10.90 11.69
N SER A 6 16.05 12.13 11.93
CA SER A 6 15.49 12.49 13.22
C SER A 6 14.24 11.64 13.43
N LEU A 7 14.30 10.73 14.41
CA LEU A 7 13.11 10.12 14.98
C LEU A 7 12.38 11.22 15.75
N ARG A 8 11.67 12.11 15.04
CA ARG A 8 10.73 13.03 15.69
C ARG A 8 9.65 12.17 16.31
N ALA A 9 9.57 12.19 17.64
CA ALA A 9 8.43 11.66 18.36
C ALA A 9 7.16 12.34 17.82
N PRO A 10 6.13 11.59 17.44
CA PRO A 10 4.90 12.20 16.95
C PRO A 10 4.23 13.01 18.06
N PRO A 11 3.63 14.17 17.75
CA PRO A 11 3.00 15.02 18.76
C PRO A 11 1.93 14.23 19.54
N LEU A 12 1.97 14.35 20.87
CA LEU A 12 1.13 13.59 21.81
C LEU A 12 -0.38 13.93 21.76
N GLY A 13 -0.78 14.96 21.01
CA GLY A 13 -2.17 15.46 20.95
C GLY A 13 -2.91 15.26 19.62
N ASP A 14 -2.39 14.46 18.69
CA ASP A 14 -2.90 14.41 17.31
C ASP A 14 -4.18 13.58 17.09
N GLY A 15 -4.78 13.04 18.16
CA GLY A 15 -6.03 12.29 18.10
C GLY A 15 -5.99 10.99 17.28
N LEU A 16 -4.79 10.51 16.92
CA LEU A 16 -4.55 9.21 16.27
C LEU A 16 -4.17 8.12 17.29
N TRP A 17 -4.17 8.43 18.57
CA TRP A 17 -3.73 7.54 19.65
C TRP A 17 -4.56 6.24 19.76
N SER A 18 -5.89 6.34 19.72
CA SER A 18 -6.77 5.16 19.69
C SER A 18 -6.46 4.23 18.51
N ARG A 19 -6.12 4.84 17.38
CA ARG A 19 -5.78 4.11 16.15
C ARG A 19 -4.38 3.50 16.20
N ARG A 20 -3.43 4.17 16.86
CA ARG A 20 -2.10 3.61 17.17
C ARG A 20 -2.23 2.42 18.11
N LEU A 21 -3.03 2.54 19.17
CA LEU A 21 -3.32 1.46 20.10
C LEU A 21 -3.98 0.28 19.38
N LEU A 22 -5.01 0.52 18.58
CA LEU A 22 -5.66 -0.55 17.81
C LEU A 22 -4.67 -1.22 16.85
N SER A 23 -3.87 -0.45 16.12
CA SER A 23 -2.84 -1.00 15.23
C SER A 23 -1.76 -1.78 15.98
N LEU A 24 -1.42 -1.37 17.20
CA LEU A 24 -0.45 -2.05 18.06
C LEU A 24 -1.04 -3.34 18.63
N THR A 25 -2.30 -3.31 19.05
CA THR A 25 -3.02 -4.50 19.55
C THR A 25 -3.14 -5.54 18.44
N LEU A 26 -3.48 -5.11 17.22
CA LEU A 26 -3.55 -5.97 16.04
C LEU A 26 -2.17 -6.53 15.68
N ALA A 27 -1.11 -5.70 15.76
CA ALA A 27 0.26 -6.16 15.57
C ALA A 27 0.65 -7.25 16.57
N VAL A 28 0.43 -7.01 17.87
CA VAL A 28 0.72 -7.97 18.94
C VAL A 28 -0.08 -9.26 18.76
N GLY A 29 -1.38 -9.15 18.43
CA GLY A 29 -2.24 -10.30 18.19
C GLY A 29 -1.75 -11.16 17.02
N VAL A 30 -1.40 -10.54 15.89
CA VAL A 30 -0.84 -11.25 14.73
C VAL A 30 0.51 -11.87 15.06
N THR A 31 1.41 -11.14 15.74
CA THR A 31 2.70 -11.65 16.19
C THR A 31 2.53 -12.89 17.07
N ALA A 32 1.65 -12.84 18.07
CA ALA A 32 1.40 -13.97 18.97
C ALA A 32 0.76 -15.16 18.24
N ALA A 33 -0.24 -14.90 17.40
CA ALA A 33 -0.93 -15.94 16.63
C ALA A 33 -0.01 -16.66 15.63
N VAL A 34 1.02 -15.98 15.12
CA VAL A 34 2.01 -16.58 14.21
C VAL A 34 3.14 -17.25 14.99
N ALA A 35 3.66 -16.64 16.05
CA ALA A 35 4.75 -17.20 16.85
C ALA A 35 4.33 -18.48 17.58
N ALA A 36 3.13 -18.52 18.16
CA ALA A 36 2.66 -19.66 18.94
C ALA A 36 2.67 -21.01 18.18
N PRO A 37 2.09 -21.12 16.97
CA PRO A 37 2.17 -22.36 16.19
C PRO A 37 3.58 -22.62 15.66
N LEU A 38 4.32 -21.59 15.23
CA LEU A 38 5.71 -21.76 14.73
C LEU A 38 6.64 -22.34 15.79
N LEU A 39 6.46 -21.96 17.05
CA LEU A 39 7.22 -22.50 18.18
C LEU A 39 6.81 -23.93 18.55
N ARG A 40 5.62 -24.38 18.15
CA ARG A 40 5.10 -25.73 18.43
C ARG A 40 5.42 -26.75 17.32
N VAL A 41 5.72 -26.30 16.11
CA VAL A 41 6.05 -27.21 15.00
C VAL A 41 7.49 -27.68 15.14
N THR A 42 7.67 -28.91 15.61
CA THR A 42 8.97 -29.54 15.84
C THR A 42 9.52 -30.28 14.61
N ARG A 43 8.69 -30.63 13.62
CA ARG A 43 9.11 -31.29 12.37
C ARG A 43 8.27 -30.86 11.18
N PHE A 44 8.94 -30.50 10.08
CA PHE A 44 8.30 -30.20 8.79
C PHE A 44 8.11 -31.49 7.99
N ASP A 45 6.87 -31.84 7.67
CA ASP A 45 6.55 -32.89 6.71
C ASP A 45 6.72 -32.36 5.27
N VAL A 46 7.52 -33.07 4.48
CA VAL A 46 7.86 -32.72 3.09
C VAL A 46 6.63 -32.78 2.19
N GLY A 47 5.69 -33.70 2.46
CA GLY A 47 4.44 -33.81 1.70
C GLY A 47 3.53 -32.60 1.89
N GLY A 48 3.40 -32.13 3.14
CA GLY A 48 2.69 -30.89 3.46
C GLY A 48 3.36 -29.64 2.86
N ALA A 49 4.69 -29.61 2.82
CA ALA A 49 5.44 -28.50 2.23
C ALA A 49 5.22 -28.39 0.70
N ALA A 50 5.23 -29.53 -0.01
CA ALA A 50 5.00 -29.56 -1.46
C ALA A 50 3.57 -29.15 -1.84
N CYS A 51 2.56 -29.63 -1.10
CA CYS A 51 1.17 -29.23 -1.29
C CYS A 51 0.96 -27.74 -1.01
N GLY A 52 1.56 -27.24 0.08
CA GLY A 52 1.59 -25.82 0.41
C GLY A 52 2.15 -25.01 -0.74
N LEU A 53 3.36 -25.34 -1.21
CA LEU A 53 4.03 -24.64 -2.31
C LEU A 53 3.16 -24.58 -3.58
N TRP A 54 2.50 -25.68 -3.96
CA TRP A 54 1.61 -25.70 -5.14
C TRP A 54 0.39 -24.81 -4.98
N LEU A 55 -0.27 -24.84 -3.81
CA LEU A 55 -1.38 -23.93 -3.50
C LEU A 55 -0.93 -22.47 -3.55
N MET A 56 0.29 -22.17 -3.09
CA MET A 56 0.85 -20.82 -3.17
C MET A 56 1.06 -20.37 -4.61
N ILE A 57 1.70 -21.22 -5.44
CA ILE A 57 1.95 -20.90 -6.85
C ILE A 57 0.62 -20.67 -7.57
N GLY A 58 -0.37 -21.53 -7.34
CA GLY A 58 -1.72 -21.39 -7.88
C GLY A 58 -2.40 -20.09 -7.45
N ALA A 59 -2.37 -19.78 -6.14
CA ALA A 59 -2.96 -18.56 -5.59
C ALA A 59 -2.26 -17.29 -6.13
N GLN A 60 -0.93 -17.31 -6.30
CA GLN A 60 -0.19 -16.18 -6.85
C GLN A 60 -0.52 -15.96 -8.33
N GLN A 61 -0.63 -17.03 -9.12
CA GLN A 61 -0.99 -16.92 -10.53
C GLN A 61 -2.42 -16.42 -10.70
N LEU A 62 -3.35 -16.89 -9.86
CA LEU A 62 -4.73 -16.39 -9.83
C LEU A 62 -4.76 -14.91 -9.43
N ALA A 63 -4.02 -14.53 -8.39
CA ALA A 63 -3.90 -13.13 -7.98
C ALA A 63 -3.37 -12.27 -9.14
N ARG A 64 -2.23 -12.62 -9.73
CA ARG A 64 -1.61 -11.86 -10.85
C ARG A 64 -2.57 -11.68 -12.03
N ARG A 65 -3.34 -12.71 -12.37
CA ARG A 65 -4.29 -12.68 -13.49
C ARG A 65 -5.57 -11.91 -13.16
N TRP A 66 -5.98 -11.90 -11.90
CA TRP A 66 -7.16 -11.19 -11.44
C TRP A 66 -6.91 -9.68 -11.35
N TRP A 67 -7.67 -8.88 -12.09
CA TRP A 67 -7.69 -7.43 -11.93
C TRP A 67 -8.95 -7.01 -11.17
N PRO A 68 -8.82 -6.28 -10.05
CA PRO A 68 -9.97 -5.87 -9.27
C PRO A 68 -10.75 -4.82 -10.06
N ARG A 69 -12.08 -4.89 -10.00
CA ARG A 69 -12.94 -3.80 -10.49
C ARG A 69 -12.72 -2.59 -9.58
N ARG A 70 -12.25 -1.48 -10.13
CA ARG A 70 -11.88 -0.26 -9.38
C ARG A 70 -12.99 0.78 -9.52
N ASP A 71 -14.06 0.60 -8.76
CA ASP A 71 -15.18 1.54 -8.77
C ASP A 71 -15.19 2.48 -7.56
N ALA A 72 -14.21 2.31 -6.66
CA ALA A 72 -14.15 3.07 -5.42
C ALA A 72 -13.83 4.56 -5.67
N ARG A 73 -14.26 5.40 -4.74
CA ARG A 73 -14.02 6.84 -4.73
C ARG A 73 -12.98 7.21 -3.67
N LEU A 74 -12.33 8.35 -3.87
CA LEU A 74 -11.56 8.99 -2.80
C LEU A 74 -12.52 9.41 -1.69
N THR A 75 -12.23 8.98 -0.46
CA THR A 75 -13.08 9.27 0.70
C THR A 75 -12.47 10.39 1.53
N TRP A 76 -13.26 11.42 1.82
CA TRP A 76 -12.83 12.48 2.73
C TRP A 76 -12.58 11.93 4.13
N ARG A 77 -11.50 12.39 4.76
CA ARG A 77 -11.17 12.10 6.14
C ARG A 77 -10.66 13.38 6.80
N LEU A 78 -11.24 13.71 7.96
CA LEU A 78 -10.81 14.85 8.78
C LEU A 78 -9.39 14.69 9.34
N ARG A 79 -8.90 13.44 9.46
CA ARG A 79 -7.61 13.13 10.07
C ARG A 79 -6.85 12.11 9.24
N VAL A 80 -5.79 12.57 8.61
CA VAL A 80 -4.86 11.79 7.80
C VAL A 80 -3.44 12.18 8.17
N ALA A 81 -2.50 11.25 8.14
CA ALA A 81 -1.09 11.58 8.32
C ALA A 81 -0.61 12.39 7.10
N GLY A 82 -0.38 13.70 7.29
CA GLY A 82 0.27 14.60 6.36
C GLY A 82 1.80 14.61 6.55
N ARG A 83 2.48 15.59 5.95
CA ARG A 83 3.95 15.73 6.03
C ARG A 83 4.45 16.00 7.43
N ASP A 84 3.87 17.03 8.04
CA ASP A 84 4.37 17.63 9.26
C ASP A 84 3.35 17.49 10.42
N ALA A 85 2.08 17.23 10.09
CA ALA A 85 1.01 17.09 11.06
C ALA A 85 -0.09 16.11 10.59
N VAL A 86 -1.10 15.93 11.45
CA VAL A 86 -2.36 15.29 11.06
C VAL A 86 -3.21 16.33 10.37
N GLU A 87 -3.54 16.07 9.12
CA GLU A 87 -4.24 16.99 8.22
C GLU A 87 -5.53 16.34 7.69
N PRO A 88 -6.56 17.15 7.39
CA PRO A 88 -7.67 16.69 6.59
C PRO A 88 -7.21 16.31 5.17
N GLY A 89 -7.94 15.40 4.52
CA GLY A 89 -7.59 15.00 3.17
C GLY A 89 -8.45 13.88 2.57
N LEU A 90 -8.19 13.61 1.31
CA LEU A 90 -8.83 12.56 0.53
C LEU A 90 -8.00 11.28 0.58
N VAL A 91 -8.63 10.16 0.96
CA VAL A 91 -7.94 8.89 1.17
C VAL A 91 -8.48 7.84 0.21
N ALA A 92 -7.57 7.13 -0.46
CA ALA A 92 -7.88 5.94 -1.22
C ALA A 92 -7.55 4.69 -0.40
N ARG A 93 -8.53 3.79 -0.28
CA ARG A 93 -8.33 2.48 0.35
C ARG A 93 -7.46 1.59 -0.52
N ARG A 94 -6.82 0.61 0.12
CA ARG A 94 -6.14 -0.47 -0.58
C ARG A 94 -7.16 -1.29 -1.37
N SER A 95 -6.83 -1.68 -2.59
CA SER A 95 -7.67 -2.60 -3.36
C SER A 95 -7.58 -4.03 -2.81
N LEU A 96 -8.56 -4.88 -3.12
CA LEU A 96 -8.48 -6.31 -2.84
C LEU A 96 -7.27 -6.98 -3.51
N ALA A 97 -6.86 -6.52 -4.69
CA ALA A 97 -5.67 -7.07 -5.34
C ALA A 97 -4.39 -6.64 -4.62
N GLY A 98 -4.31 -5.42 -4.11
CA GLY A 98 -3.20 -5.00 -3.26
C GLY A 98 -3.13 -5.77 -1.94
N TRP A 99 -4.27 -6.27 -1.44
CA TRP A 99 -4.30 -7.21 -0.31
C TRP A 99 -3.83 -8.60 -0.73
N ALA A 100 -4.33 -9.11 -1.86
CA ALA A 100 -3.92 -10.41 -2.39
C ALA A 100 -2.42 -10.48 -2.69
N ASP A 101 -1.85 -9.43 -3.30
CA ASP A 101 -0.40 -9.34 -3.57
C ASP A 101 0.40 -9.36 -2.26
N ARG A 102 -0.09 -8.69 -1.21
CA ARG A 102 0.57 -8.71 0.10
C ARG A 102 0.49 -10.08 0.79
N VAL A 103 -0.65 -10.75 0.69
CA VAL A 103 -0.80 -12.12 1.17
C VAL A 103 0.14 -13.03 0.40
N ALA A 104 0.22 -12.91 -0.92
CA ALA A 104 1.14 -13.68 -1.75
C ALA A 104 2.61 -13.44 -1.36
N ASP A 105 3.02 -12.19 -1.11
CA ASP A 105 4.38 -11.88 -0.63
C ASP A 105 4.66 -12.54 0.72
N LEU A 106 3.72 -12.47 1.66
CA LEU A 106 3.85 -13.12 2.97
C LEU A 106 3.99 -14.63 2.83
N VAL A 107 3.15 -15.19 1.95
CA VAL A 107 3.12 -16.60 1.60
C VAL A 107 4.42 -17.05 0.95
N TRP A 108 5.13 -16.20 0.21
CA TRP A 108 6.47 -16.52 -0.31
C TRP A 108 7.59 -16.42 0.71
N ILE A 109 7.55 -15.40 1.56
CA ILE A 109 8.60 -15.15 2.55
C ILE A 109 8.56 -16.22 3.65
N THR A 110 7.36 -16.68 4.04
CA THR A 110 7.19 -17.61 5.17
C THR A 110 7.89 -18.95 4.95
N PRO A 111 7.70 -19.68 3.83
CA PRO A 111 8.41 -20.92 3.54
C PRO A 111 9.91 -20.69 3.38
N ALA A 112 10.34 -19.62 2.70
CA ALA A 112 11.77 -19.32 2.57
C ALA A 112 12.43 -19.14 3.96
N TRP A 113 11.73 -18.47 4.88
CA TRP A 113 12.14 -18.32 6.26
C TRP A 113 12.17 -19.65 7.00
N LEU A 114 11.12 -20.46 6.87
CA LEU A 114 11.02 -21.79 7.47
C LEU A 114 12.12 -22.75 6.98
N THR A 115 12.41 -22.72 5.68
CA THR A 115 13.53 -23.47 5.08
C THR A 115 14.84 -22.99 5.68
N GLY A 116 15.07 -21.68 5.79
CA GLY A 116 16.23 -21.12 6.49
C GLY A 116 16.34 -21.62 7.94
N LEU A 117 15.22 -21.65 8.68
CA LEU A 117 15.17 -22.18 10.04
C LEU A 117 15.46 -23.68 10.14
N SER A 118 15.08 -24.45 9.11
CA SER A 118 15.32 -25.90 9.04
C SER A 118 16.78 -26.26 8.76
N LEU A 119 17.54 -25.34 8.14
CA LEU A 119 18.97 -25.51 7.87
C LEU A 119 19.85 -25.24 9.11
N LEU A 120 19.28 -24.69 10.19
CA LEU A 120 20.03 -24.54 11.44
C LEU A 120 20.31 -25.91 12.08
N PRO A 121 21.54 -26.15 12.56
CA PRO A 121 21.90 -27.41 13.20
C PRO A 121 21.06 -27.62 14.46
N THR A 122 20.51 -28.83 14.62
CA THR A 122 19.63 -29.16 15.76
C THR A 122 20.39 -29.36 17.06
N ASP A 123 21.67 -29.71 16.96
CA ASP A 123 22.42 -30.25 18.10
C ASP A 123 23.27 -29.17 18.81
N ALA A 124 23.30 -27.96 18.24
CA ALA A 124 24.09 -26.85 18.75
C ALA A 124 23.24 -25.91 19.61
N ARG A 125 23.62 -25.70 20.88
CA ARG A 125 22.93 -24.76 21.80
C ARG A 125 22.77 -23.35 21.23
N TRP A 126 23.74 -22.85 20.45
CA TRP A 126 23.63 -21.52 19.83
C TRP A 126 22.54 -21.47 18.75
N ALA A 127 22.27 -22.60 18.08
CA ALA A 127 21.30 -22.68 17.00
C ALA A 127 19.85 -22.69 17.53
N GLU A 128 19.63 -23.22 18.74
CA GLU A 128 18.35 -23.10 19.45
C GLU A 128 18.03 -21.63 19.76
N VAL A 129 19.00 -20.90 20.31
CA VAL A 129 18.87 -19.47 20.58
C VAL A 129 18.65 -18.67 19.29
N ALA A 130 19.41 -18.97 18.23
CA ALA A 130 19.27 -18.33 16.92
C ALA A 130 17.89 -18.61 16.30
N ARG A 131 17.37 -19.84 16.39
CA ARG A 131 16.04 -20.22 15.90
C ARG A 131 14.94 -19.41 16.62
N VAL A 132 15.00 -19.32 17.95
CA VAL A 132 14.03 -18.52 18.73
C VAL A 132 14.11 -17.04 18.35
N ALA A 133 15.33 -16.49 18.24
CA ALA A 133 15.55 -15.09 17.85
C ALA A 133 14.99 -14.79 16.45
N LEU A 134 15.21 -15.69 15.48
CA LEU A 134 14.69 -15.56 14.12
C LEU A 134 13.15 -15.64 14.09
N ILE A 135 12.53 -16.57 14.81
CA ILE A 135 11.06 -16.66 14.90
C ILE A 135 10.49 -15.37 15.50
N CYS A 136 11.06 -14.88 16.59
CA CYS A 136 10.62 -13.63 17.23
C CYS A 136 10.82 -12.43 16.28
N GLY A 137 11.95 -12.37 15.58
CA GLY A 137 12.24 -11.33 14.59
C GLY A 137 11.25 -11.32 13.43
N PHE A 138 10.90 -12.49 12.89
CA PHE A 138 9.90 -12.63 11.84
C PHE A 138 8.50 -12.21 12.31
N ALA A 139 8.10 -12.66 13.50
CA ALA A 139 6.80 -12.32 14.07
C ALA A 139 6.71 -10.80 14.38
N ALA A 140 7.79 -10.18 14.86
CA ALA A 140 7.87 -8.74 15.08
C ALA A 140 7.83 -7.96 13.76
N TRP A 141 8.49 -8.46 12.70
CA TRP A 141 8.42 -7.87 11.36
C TRP A 141 6.99 -7.90 10.79
N LEU A 142 6.29 -9.02 10.95
CA LEU A 142 4.88 -9.20 10.59
C LEU A 142 3.96 -8.24 11.35
N GLY A 143 4.13 -8.17 12.68
CA GLY A 143 3.39 -7.24 13.53
C GLY A 143 3.63 -5.80 13.10
N ARG A 144 4.87 -5.43 12.78
CA ARG A 144 5.21 -4.12 12.23
C ARG A 144 4.52 -3.85 10.90
N ALA A 145 4.48 -4.83 9.98
CA ALA A 145 3.82 -4.68 8.69
C ALA A 145 2.30 -4.47 8.86
N ALA A 146 1.67 -5.20 9.79
CA ALA A 146 0.26 -5.04 10.14
C ALA A 146 -0.02 -3.69 10.81
N TYR A 147 0.87 -3.25 11.71
CA TYR A 147 0.82 -1.93 12.34
C TYR A 147 0.85 -0.81 11.31
N GLU A 148 1.81 -0.85 10.38
CA GLU A 148 1.93 0.16 9.32
C GLU A 148 0.63 0.20 8.49
N GLU A 149 0.05 -0.96 8.18
CA GLU A 149 -1.19 -1.03 7.41
C GLU A 149 -2.42 -0.49 8.18
N ALA A 150 -2.60 -0.87 9.43
CA ALA A 150 -3.73 -0.41 10.26
C ALA A 150 -3.60 1.09 10.63
N ARG A 151 -2.37 1.57 10.86
CA ARG A 151 -2.08 2.98 11.13
C ARG A 151 -2.38 3.86 9.91
N PHE A 152 -2.28 3.33 8.69
CA PHE A 152 -2.56 4.07 7.45
C PHE A 152 -3.78 3.48 6.71
N THR A 153 -5.02 3.83 7.11
CA THR A 153 -6.31 3.35 6.54
C THR A 153 -6.53 3.72 5.07
N GLY A 154 -5.54 4.35 4.43
CA GLY A 154 -5.40 4.35 2.99
C GLY A 154 -3.95 4.35 2.60
N ARG A 155 -3.65 3.55 1.59
CA ARG A 155 -2.33 3.46 0.96
C ARG A 155 -1.98 4.76 0.27
N LEU A 156 -2.97 5.47 -0.24
CA LEU A 156 -2.81 6.79 -0.83
C LEU A 156 -3.66 7.82 -0.08
N ALA A 157 -3.08 8.98 0.19
CA ALA A 157 -3.81 10.15 0.66
C ALA A 157 -3.36 11.42 -0.07
N LEU A 158 -4.31 12.27 -0.40
CA LEU A 158 -4.10 13.64 -0.86
C LEU A 158 -4.42 14.57 0.31
N THR A 159 -3.44 15.35 0.73
CA THR A 159 -3.51 16.29 1.86
C THR A 159 -3.08 17.67 1.38
N ALA A 160 -3.29 18.72 2.19
CA ALA A 160 -2.82 20.06 1.83
C ALA A 160 -1.28 20.09 1.66
N SER A 161 -0.55 19.33 2.47
CA SER A 161 0.93 19.26 2.40
C SER A 161 1.49 18.41 1.25
N GLY A 162 0.67 17.56 0.60
CA GLY A 162 1.16 16.71 -0.49
C GLY A 162 0.35 15.43 -0.73
N ILE A 163 0.93 14.57 -1.55
CA ILE A 163 0.49 13.21 -1.82
C ILE A 163 1.28 12.24 -0.95
N ARG A 164 0.61 11.52 -0.04
CA ARG A 164 1.19 10.40 0.68
C ARG A 164 0.88 9.10 -0.04
N TYR A 165 1.90 8.31 -0.34
CA TYR A 165 1.75 6.95 -0.87
C TYR A 165 2.60 5.96 -0.07
N GLY A 166 1.92 5.13 0.74
CA GLY A 166 2.56 4.27 1.72
C GLY A 166 3.37 5.09 2.73
N ARG A 167 4.70 4.91 2.70
CA ARG A 167 5.67 5.62 3.55
C ARG A 167 6.31 6.83 2.86
N ARG A 168 6.09 6.99 1.55
CA ARG A 168 6.64 8.10 0.77
C ARG A 168 5.63 9.25 0.78
N LEU A 169 6.16 10.46 0.79
CA LEU A 169 5.40 11.68 0.66
C LEU A 169 5.97 12.49 -0.50
N TYR A 170 5.09 12.99 -1.34
CA TYR A 170 5.41 13.81 -2.51
C TYR A 170 4.78 15.19 -2.32
N ASP A 171 5.63 16.21 -2.37
CA ASP A 171 5.23 17.61 -2.25
C ASP A 171 4.53 18.08 -3.53
N TRP A 172 3.42 18.80 -3.40
CA TRP A 172 2.70 19.39 -4.54
C TRP A 172 3.61 20.29 -5.39
N THR A 173 4.48 21.06 -4.74
CA THR A 173 5.39 22.00 -5.41
C THR A 173 6.43 21.31 -6.29
N ASN A 174 6.69 20.02 -6.03
CA ASN A 174 7.64 19.24 -6.82
C ASN A 174 6.95 18.36 -7.87
N ILE A 175 5.65 18.51 -8.13
CA ILE A 175 4.93 17.74 -9.16
C ILE A 175 4.63 18.65 -10.35
N ASP A 176 5.28 18.38 -11.49
CA ASP A 176 5.11 19.16 -12.72
C ASP A 176 3.94 18.66 -13.57
N ARG A 177 3.77 17.34 -13.69
CA ARG A 177 2.70 16.72 -14.49
C ARG A 177 2.36 15.36 -13.93
N VAL A 178 1.13 14.91 -14.18
CA VAL A 178 0.76 13.52 -14.00
C VAL A 178 0.41 12.84 -15.31
N ALA A 179 0.76 11.57 -15.42
CA ALA A 179 0.47 10.76 -16.60
C ALA A 179 0.08 9.34 -16.17
N PRO A 180 -0.79 8.65 -16.93
CA PRO A 180 -1.06 7.25 -16.70
C PRO A 180 0.24 6.44 -16.84
N HIS A 181 0.54 5.61 -15.86
CA HIS A 181 1.65 4.67 -15.93
C HIS A 181 1.14 3.36 -16.53
N LYS A 182 1.77 2.87 -17.60
CA LYS A 182 1.45 1.56 -18.18
C LYS A 182 2.47 0.51 -17.76
N ARG A 183 1.99 -0.66 -17.34
CA ARG A 183 2.78 -1.86 -17.06
C ARG A 183 2.10 -3.06 -17.71
N ASP A 184 2.85 -3.84 -18.48
CA ASP A 184 2.36 -5.02 -19.20
C ASP A 184 1.13 -4.71 -20.08
N GLY A 185 1.17 -3.56 -20.78
CA GLY A 185 0.10 -3.10 -21.67
C GLY A 185 -1.14 -2.53 -20.96
N ARG A 186 -1.20 -2.55 -19.63
CA ARG A 186 -2.35 -2.06 -18.83
C ARG A 186 -1.98 -0.81 -18.04
N ILE A 187 -2.94 0.09 -17.85
CA ILE A 187 -2.77 1.26 -16.96
C ILE A 187 -2.67 0.75 -15.52
N ASN A 188 -1.54 0.98 -14.87
CA ASN A 188 -1.23 0.54 -13.51
C ASN A 188 -0.62 1.69 -12.72
N GLY A 189 -1.49 2.63 -12.32
CA GLY A 189 -1.14 3.78 -11.50
C GLY A 189 -0.84 5.05 -12.30
N VAL A 190 -0.44 6.06 -11.56
CA VAL A 190 -0.25 7.44 -12.01
C VAL A 190 1.21 7.81 -11.76
N ARG A 191 1.93 8.09 -12.84
CA ARG A 191 3.31 8.57 -12.77
C ARG A 191 3.29 10.06 -12.44
N LEU A 192 3.95 10.42 -11.35
CA LEU A 192 4.18 11.81 -10.96
C LEU A 192 5.51 12.25 -11.58
N ARG A 193 5.46 13.20 -12.52
CA ARG A 193 6.69 13.78 -13.08
C ARG A 193 7.18 14.89 -12.15
N PRO A 194 8.38 14.75 -11.55
CA PRO A 194 8.87 15.76 -10.66
C PRO A 194 9.35 17.01 -11.41
N VAL A 195 9.20 18.19 -10.79
CA VAL A 195 9.77 19.46 -11.31
C VAL A 195 11.29 19.42 -11.21
N ARG A 196 11.83 19.00 -10.06
CA ARG A 196 13.26 18.81 -9.83
C ARG A 196 13.58 17.34 -9.67
N TRP A 197 14.36 16.81 -10.61
CA TRP A 197 14.77 15.41 -10.62
C TRP A 197 16.10 15.23 -9.89
N LEU A 198 16.03 15.09 -8.56
CA LEU A 198 17.22 15.04 -7.69
C LEU A 198 17.81 13.62 -7.51
N SER A 199 17.18 12.59 -8.08
CA SER A 199 17.57 11.19 -7.90
C SER A 199 17.63 10.44 -9.21
N LEU A 200 18.57 9.51 -9.38
CA LEU A 200 18.56 8.55 -10.49
C LEU A 200 17.39 7.54 -10.41
N GLU A 201 16.58 7.59 -9.33
CA GLU A 201 15.38 6.75 -9.22
C GLU A 201 14.37 7.06 -10.35
N PRO A 202 13.65 6.03 -10.83
CA PRO A 202 12.55 6.23 -11.77
C PRO A 202 11.47 7.13 -11.15
N ALA A 203 10.72 7.82 -12.02
CA ALA A 203 9.66 8.71 -11.58
C ALA A 203 8.71 7.99 -10.61
N PRO A 204 8.29 8.64 -9.52
CA PRO A 204 7.39 8.04 -8.57
C PRO A 204 6.05 7.70 -9.23
N VAL A 205 5.55 6.51 -8.94
CA VAL A 205 4.23 6.04 -9.37
C VAL A 205 3.37 5.84 -8.14
N VAL A 206 2.16 6.40 -8.17
CA VAL A 206 1.16 6.30 -7.11
C VAL A 206 -0.10 5.62 -7.64
N GLY A 207 -0.84 4.94 -6.77
CA GLY A 207 -2.07 4.26 -7.20
C GLY A 207 -1.83 2.85 -7.74
N GLY A 208 -2.52 2.52 -8.83
CA GLY A 208 -2.37 1.24 -9.52
C GLY A 208 -3.10 0.10 -8.84
N ARG A 209 -2.58 -1.11 -9.03
CA ARG A 209 -3.13 -2.35 -8.47
C ARG A 209 -3.31 -2.34 -6.97
N ASP A 210 -2.50 -1.58 -6.26
CA ASP A 210 -2.59 -1.44 -4.80
C ASP A 210 -3.75 -0.56 -4.32
N THR A 211 -4.36 0.23 -5.19
CA THR A 211 -5.33 1.26 -4.81
C THR A 211 -6.71 0.97 -5.41
N ALA A 212 -7.76 1.14 -4.61
CA ALA A 212 -9.12 0.81 -5.04
C ALA A 212 -9.74 1.85 -5.99
N VAL A 213 -9.16 3.05 -6.04
CA VAL A 213 -9.61 4.17 -6.88
C VAL A 213 -9.04 3.99 -8.29
N PRO A 214 -9.86 4.12 -9.34
CA PRO A 214 -9.40 4.04 -10.73
C PRO A 214 -8.49 5.21 -11.08
N GLU A 215 -7.57 4.97 -12.02
CA GLU A 215 -6.49 5.88 -12.36
C GLU A 215 -6.97 7.20 -12.93
N GLU A 216 -8.05 7.21 -13.70
CA GLU A 216 -8.61 8.41 -14.31
C GLU A 216 -9.13 9.37 -13.22
N ARG A 217 -9.82 8.83 -12.21
CA ARG A 217 -10.27 9.58 -11.03
C ARG A 217 -9.09 10.11 -10.22
N LEU A 218 -8.04 9.30 -10.09
CA LEU A 218 -6.85 9.70 -9.35
C LEU A 218 -6.08 10.81 -10.08
N ILE A 219 -5.94 10.73 -11.41
CA ILE A 219 -5.35 11.78 -12.25
C ILE A 219 -6.16 13.08 -12.10
N ALA A 220 -7.47 13.01 -12.27
CA ALA A 220 -8.36 14.18 -12.17
C ALA A 220 -8.25 14.85 -10.79
N ALA A 221 -8.24 14.06 -9.71
CA ALA A 221 -8.07 14.58 -8.37
C ALA A 221 -6.69 15.22 -8.17
N ILE A 222 -5.61 14.58 -8.63
CA ILE A 222 -4.26 15.12 -8.47
C ILE A 222 -4.09 16.43 -9.26
N GLU A 223 -4.54 16.51 -10.51
CA GLU A 223 -4.46 17.76 -11.29
C GLU A 223 -5.29 18.87 -10.64
N HIS A 224 -6.50 18.55 -10.16
CA HIS A 224 -7.36 19.54 -9.52
C HIS A 224 -6.73 20.13 -8.25
N TYR A 225 -6.26 19.29 -7.32
CA TYR A 225 -5.72 19.75 -6.04
C TYR A 225 -4.27 20.22 -6.11
N ARG A 226 -3.50 19.85 -7.13
CA ARG A 226 -2.15 20.39 -7.31
C ARG A 226 -2.14 21.91 -7.41
N SER A 227 -3.13 22.48 -8.10
CA SER A 227 -3.24 23.94 -8.27
C SER A 227 -3.86 24.64 -7.06
N ARG A 228 -4.56 23.90 -6.18
CA ARG A 228 -5.33 24.43 -5.04
C ARG A 228 -5.24 23.49 -3.81
N PRO A 229 -4.04 23.19 -3.31
CA PRO A 229 -3.87 22.22 -2.24
C PRO A 229 -4.52 22.67 -0.92
N GLU A 230 -4.62 23.97 -0.70
CA GLU A 230 -5.26 24.60 0.46
C GLU A 230 -6.72 24.17 0.65
N VAL A 231 -7.42 23.81 -0.43
CA VAL A 231 -8.80 23.30 -0.37
C VAL A 231 -8.90 22.03 0.49
N LEU A 232 -7.87 21.19 0.47
CA LEU A 232 -7.80 20.00 1.32
C LEU A 232 -7.49 20.34 2.78
N GLY A 233 -6.94 21.52 3.06
CA GLY A 233 -6.53 21.98 4.39
C GLY A 233 -7.63 22.69 5.17
N MET A 234 -8.68 23.17 4.49
CA MET A 234 -9.77 23.97 5.11
C MET A 234 -10.65 23.20 6.11
N GLY A 235 -10.47 21.87 6.24
CA GLY A 235 -11.22 21.05 7.20
C GLY A 235 -12.68 20.77 6.83
N LEU A 236 -13.19 21.39 5.76
CA LEU A 236 -14.52 21.12 5.21
C LEU A 236 -14.54 19.84 4.36
N PRO A 237 -15.62 19.06 4.35
CA PRO A 237 -15.73 17.89 3.48
C PRO A 237 -15.58 18.26 2.01
N VAL A 238 -14.56 17.70 1.35
CA VAL A 238 -14.33 17.88 -0.09
C VAL A 238 -14.59 16.57 -0.82
N THR A 239 -15.28 16.65 -1.96
CA THR A 239 -15.47 15.53 -2.88
C THR A 239 -14.46 15.62 -4.02
N ALA A 240 -13.81 14.51 -4.34
CA ALA A 240 -12.91 14.46 -5.49
C ALA A 240 -13.66 14.74 -6.80
N PRO A 241 -13.04 15.46 -7.76
CA PRO A 241 -13.66 15.72 -9.06
C PRO A 241 -13.89 14.41 -9.81
N GLU A 242 -14.99 14.35 -10.56
CA GLU A 242 -15.25 13.27 -11.50
C GLU A 242 -14.38 13.47 -12.75
N PRO A 243 -13.80 12.41 -13.35
CA PRO A 243 -12.98 12.57 -14.53
C PRO A 243 -13.88 13.01 -15.67
N ALA A 244 -13.37 13.93 -16.50
CA ALA A 244 -14.09 14.36 -17.68
C ALA A 244 -14.45 13.13 -18.54
N PRO A 245 -15.66 13.06 -19.11
CA PRO A 245 -15.98 12.02 -20.07
C PRO A 245 -14.93 12.07 -21.17
N ALA A 246 -14.37 10.92 -21.52
CA ALA A 246 -13.41 10.83 -22.61
C ALA A 246 -14.06 11.44 -23.87
N ALA A 247 -13.47 12.51 -24.40
CA ALA A 247 -13.89 13.10 -25.66
C ALA A 247 -13.75 12.02 -26.74
N GLY A 248 -14.85 11.36 -27.11
CA GLY A 248 -14.78 10.19 -27.99
C GLY A 248 -16.02 9.31 -28.10
N THR A 249 -17.16 9.67 -27.50
CA THR A 249 -18.46 9.17 -27.97
C THR A 249 -19.12 10.28 -28.77
N GLU A 250 -18.65 10.49 -30.00
CA GLU A 250 -19.53 11.06 -31.02
C GLU A 250 -20.75 10.15 -31.13
N PRO A 251 -21.98 10.67 -31.00
CA PRO A 251 -23.16 9.89 -31.32
C PRO A 251 -23.06 9.54 -32.80
N THR A 252 -22.89 8.26 -33.11
CA THR A 252 -23.05 7.72 -34.46
C THR A 252 -24.45 8.09 -34.94
N THR A 253 -24.56 9.18 -35.69
CA THR A 253 -25.75 9.52 -36.46
C THR A 253 -25.95 8.40 -37.47
N ALA A 254 -26.98 7.59 -37.25
CA ALA A 254 -27.41 6.59 -38.21
C ALA A 254 -27.75 7.27 -39.54
N PRO A 255 -27.30 6.74 -40.69
CA PRO A 255 -27.73 7.28 -41.98
C PRO A 255 -29.21 6.97 -42.18
N THR A 256 -30.03 8.00 -42.22
CA THR A 256 -31.41 7.95 -42.70
C THR A 256 -31.38 7.54 -44.17
N THR A 257 -31.73 6.29 -44.45
CA THR A 257 -32.01 5.83 -45.82
C THR A 257 -33.27 6.54 -46.32
N GLY A 258 -33.07 7.51 -47.22
CA GLY A 258 -34.14 8.09 -48.03
C GLY A 258 -34.72 7.04 -48.97
N ARG A 259 -36.06 7.01 -49.01
CA ARG A 259 -36.86 6.29 -50.02
C ARG A 259 -36.82 7.01 -51.35
#